data_AF-A0AAD3B2V2-F1
#
_entry.id   AF-A0AAD3B2V2-F1
#
_cell.length_a   1.000
_cell.length_b   1.000
_cell.length_c   1.000
_cell.angle_alpha   90.00
_cell.angle_beta   90.00
_cell.angle_gamma   90.00
#
_symmetry.space_group_name_H-M   'P 1'
#
loop_
_entity.id
_entity.type
_entity.pdbx_description
1 polymer ?
#
loop_
_entity_poly.entity_id
_entity_poly.type
_entity_poly.pdbx_seq_one_letter_code
_entity_poly.pdbx_strand_id
1 'polypeptide(L)'
;MKKSPETGDIRPKTYRCYHYSKLTQEQMITLDELIEENNDATLAELSELFLERTGIVLIVATVARIAERLRLTRKKTQHPIEKETKRVQKLRQEYKG
;
A
#
# COMPACT_ATOMS: atom_id res chain seq x y z
N MET A 1 -1.77 53.79 -5.61
CA MET A 1 -0.89 53.17 -6.62
C MET A 1 -1.51 51.86 -7.08
N LYS A 2 -2.01 51.80 -8.31
CA LYS A 2 -2.56 50.58 -8.95
C LYS A 2 -1.40 49.75 -9.48
N LYS A 3 -1.38 48.43 -9.22
CA LYS A 3 -0.47 47.49 -9.88
C LYS A 3 -1.20 46.87 -11.07
N SER A 4 -0.60 46.97 -12.25
CA SER A 4 -1.09 46.33 -13.49
C SER A 4 -0.75 44.83 -13.49
N PRO A 5 -1.64 43.92 -13.91
CA PRO A 5 -1.28 42.53 -14.11
C PRO A 5 -0.70 42.36 -15.53
N GLU A 6 0.61 42.52 -15.66
CA GLU A 6 1.35 41.98 -16.80
C GLU A 6 1.61 40.50 -16.52
N THR A 7 0.76 39.64 -17.06
CA THR A 7 0.99 38.22 -17.44
C THR A 7 -0.38 37.54 -17.43
N GLY A 8 -0.91 37.32 -18.64
CA GLY A 8 -2.18 36.63 -18.88
C GLY A 8 -2.09 35.13 -18.66
N ASP A 9 -1.78 34.70 -17.43
CA ASP A 9 -2.04 33.34 -16.97
C ASP A 9 -3.01 33.40 -15.78
N ILE A 10 -4.30 33.42 -16.12
CA ILE A 10 -5.43 33.44 -15.18
C ILE A 10 -5.79 32.03 -14.69
N ARG A 11 -4.87 31.06 -14.80
CA ARG A 11 -5.13 29.72 -14.28
C ARG A 11 -5.26 29.82 -12.76
N PRO A 12 -6.36 29.33 -12.16
CA PRO A 12 -6.48 29.29 -10.72
C PRO A 12 -5.27 28.53 -10.17
N LYS A 13 -4.58 29.12 -9.19
CA LYS A 13 -3.50 28.46 -8.46
C LYS A 13 -4.06 27.11 -8.03
N THR A 14 -3.54 26.01 -8.61
CA THR A 14 -4.05 24.68 -8.29
C THR A 14 -3.88 24.52 -6.80
N TYR A 15 -5.00 24.40 -6.09
CA TYR A 15 -5.02 24.12 -4.67
C TYR A 15 -4.51 22.68 -4.55
N ARG A 16 -3.19 22.50 -4.62
CA ARG A 16 -2.56 21.26 -4.20
C ARG A 16 -2.85 21.20 -2.73
N CYS A 17 -3.93 20.48 -2.39
CA CYS A 17 -4.11 19.90 -1.08
C CYS A 17 -2.86 19.04 -0.87
N TYR A 18 -1.82 19.67 -0.33
CA TYR A 18 -0.57 19.02 -0.03
C TYR A 18 -0.91 18.18 1.19
N HIS A 19 -1.41 16.97 0.94
CA HIS A 19 -1.40 15.94 1.95
C HIS A 19 0.08 15.72 2.26
N TYR A 20 0.56 16.40 3.30
CA TYR A 20 1.80 16.05 3.97
C TYR A 20 1.63 14.60 4.39
N SER A 21 2.07 13.66 3.54
CA SER A 21 2.38 12.32 4.00
C SER A 21 3.41 12.55 5.10
N LYS A 22 3.09 12.15 6.34
CA LYS A 22 4.01 12.30 7.49
C LYS A 22 5.30 11.47 7.34
N LEU A 23 5.49 10.84 6.18
CA LEU A 23 6.59 9.98 5.84
C LEU A 23 7.46 10.66 4.78
N THR A 24 8.77 10.59 5.01
CA THR A 24 9.80 10.94 4.03
C THR A 24 9.76 9.95 2.86
N GLN A 25 10.27 10.35 1.69
CA GLN A 25 10.34 9.47 0.52
C GLN A 25 11.08 8.16 0.82
N GLU A 26 12.18 8.22 1.58
CA GLU A 26 12.93 7.04 2.01
C GLU A 26 12.05 6.05 2.79
N GLN A 27 11.24 6.55 3.72
CA GLN A 27 10.35 5.72 4.53
C GLN A 27 9.21 5.11 3.70
N MET A 28 8.74 5.82 2.66
CA MET A 28 7.79 5.24 1.71
C MET A 28 8.42 4.08 0.94
N ILE A 29 9.67 4.21 0.50
CA ILE A 29 10.39 3.14 -0.20
C ILE A 29 10.59 1.95 0.72
N THR A 30 11.06 2.16 1.95
CA THR A 30 11.24 1.08 2.93
C THR A 30 9.94 0.33 3.23
N LEU A 31 8.81 1.05 3.31
CA LEU A 31 7.52 0.42 3.54
C LEU A 31 7.05 -0.39 2.32
N ASP A 32 7.33 0.08 1.10
CA ASP A 32 7.01 -0.65 -0.13
C ASP A 32 7.80 -1.96 -0.22
N GLU A 33 9.12 -1.91 0.04
CA GLU A 33 9.99 -3.08 0.12
C GLU A 33 9.52 -4.10 1.17
N LEU A 34 9.15 -3.62 2.37
CA LEU A 34 8.64 -4.49 3.44
C LEU A 34 7.35 -5.20 3.07
N ILE A 35 6.45 -4.51 2.34
CA ILE A 35 5.19 -5.09 1.88
C ILE A 35 5.44 -6.13 0.77
N GLU A 36 6.37 -5.87 -0.14
CA GLU A 36 6.75 -6.85 -1.17
C GLU A 36 7.41 -8.11 -0.57
N GLU A 37 8.31 -7.93 0.39
CA GLU A 37 9.01 -9.02 1.08
C GLU A 37 8.07 -9.84 1.97
N ASN A 38 7.12 -9.17 2.64
CA ASN A 38 6.20 -9.77 3.61
C ASN A 38 4.74 -9.64 3.16
N ASN A 39 4.44 -10.10 1.94
CA ASN A 39 3.10 -9.97 1.34
C ASN A 39 1.96 -10.66 2.13
N ASP A 40 2.27 -11.64 2.98
CA ASP A 40 1.27 -12.28 3.86
C ASP A 40 1.19 -11.64 5.26
N ALA A 41 2.01 -10.62 5.56
CA ALA A 41 1.96 -9.92 6.84
C ALA A 41 0.68 -9.07 6.96
N THR A 42 0.15 -9.05 8.18
CA THR A 42 -0.93 -8.16 8.58
C THR A 42 -0.42 -6.72 8.71
N LEU A 43 -1.35 -5.75 8.72
CA LEU A 43 -1.00 -4.33 8.88
C LEU A 43 -0.32 -4.03 10.23
N ALA A 44 -0.58 -4.84 11.27
CA ALA A 44 0.07 -4.72 12.57
C ALA A 44 1.52 -5.22 12.51
N GLU A 45 1.74 -6.39 11.91
CA GLU A 45 3.08 -6.95 11.72
C GLU A 45 3.94 -6.02 10.83
N LEU A 46 3.38 -5.47 9.76
CA LEU A 46 4.08 -4.47 8.94
C LEU A 46 4.49 -3.23 9.75
N SER A 47 3.67 -2.84 10.72
CA SER A 47 3.96 -1.72 11.61
C SER A 47 5.13 -2.03 12.55
N GLU A 48 5.20 -3.26 13.06
CA GLU A 48 6.29 -3.74 13.93
C GLU A 48 7.58 -3.88 13.13
N LEU A 49 7.55 -4.53 11.97
CA LEU A 49 8.71 -4.65 11.07
C LEU A 49 9.25 -3.29 10.63
N PHE A 50 8.36 -2.33 10.38
CA PHE A 50 8.77 -0.97 10.05
C PHE A 50 9.47 -0.28 11.22
N LEU A 51 8.98 -0.48 12.46
CA LEU A 51 9.63 0.01 13.67
C LEU A 51 11.02 -0.62 13.85
N GLU A 52 11.17 -1.92 13.63
CA GLU A 52 12.46 -2.60 13.74
C GLU A 52 13.48 -2.08 12.72
N ARG A 53 13.02 -1.79 11.49
CA ARG A 53 13.90 -1.38 10.38
C ARG A 53 14.26 0.11 10.41
N THR A 54 13.36 0.98 10.85
CA THR A 54 13.54 2.44 10.81
C THR A 54 13.62 3.11 12.18
N GLY A 55 13.24 2.42 13.26
CA GLY A 55 13.11 2.98 14.60
C GLY A 55 11.88 3.87 14.79
N ILE A 56 10.96 3.93 13.82
CA ILE A 56 9.81 4.83 13.83
C ILE A 56 8.53 4.04 14.03
N VAL A 57 7.73 4.45 15.02
CA VAL A 57 6.42 3.87 15.27
C VAL A 57 5.42 4.43 14.26
N LEU A 58 4.95 3.57 13.36
CA LEU A 58 3.73 3.83 12.62
C LEU A 58 2.53 3.28 13.37
N ILE A 59 1.38 3.91 13.18
CA ILE A 59 0.11 3.33 13.61
C ILE A 59 -0.46 2.52 12.46
N VAL A 60 -1.19 1.45 12.78
CA VAL A 60 -1.85 0.57 11.80
C VAL A 60 -2.68 1.36 10.79
N ALA A 61 -3.38 2.41 11.22
CA ALA A 61 -4.17 3.26 10.33
C ALA A 61 -3.32 4.02 9.29
N THR A 62 -2.08 4.37 9.62
CA THR A 62 -1.15 5.01 8.68
C THR A 62 -0.69 4.00 7.64
N VAL A 63 -0.32 2.79 8.07
CA VAL A 63 0.05 1.68 7.16
C VAL A 63 -1.09 1.37 6.20
N ALA A 64 -2.33 1.25 6.70
CA ALA A 64 -3.52 1.00 5.89
C ALA A 64 -3.71 2.05 4.79
N ARG A 65 -3.68 3.34 5.15
CA ARG A 65 -3.84 4.46 4.20
C ARG A 65 -2.76 4.48 3.14
N ILE A 66 -1.53 4.09 3.48
CA ILE A 66 -0.43 4.05 2.53
C ILE A 66 -0.57 2.87 1.59
N ALA A 67 -0.91 1.68 2.11
CA ALA A 67 -1.20 0.50 1.29
C ALA A 67 -2.33 0.79 0.28
N GLU A 68 -3.40 1.46 0.72
CA GLU A 68 -4.47 1.94 -0.17
C GLU A 68 -3.95 2.93 -1.22
N ARG A 69 -3.12 3.91 -0.82
CA ARG A 69 -2.58 4.94 -1.72
C ARG A 69 -1.65 4.34 -2.78
N LEU A 70 -0.84 3.37 -2.39
CA LEU A 70 0.05 2.62 -3.29
C LEU A 70 -0.74 1.64 -4.17
N ARG A 71 -2.07 1.54 -3.99
CA ARG A 71 -2.94 0.57 -4.68
C ARG A 71 -2.39 -0.85 -4.58
N LEU A 72 -1.76 -1.16 -3.45
CA LEU A 72 -1.24 -2.49 -3.13
C LEU A 72 -2.43 -3.39 -2.77
N THR A 73 -3.27 -3.64 -3.76
CA THR A 73 -4.33 -4.63 -3.65
C THR A 73 -3.68 -5.98 -3.78
N ARG A 74 -3.72 -6.79 -2.72
CA ARG A 74 -3.35 -8.21 -2.75
C ARG A 74 -3.95 -8.85 -4.00
N LYS A 75 -3.12 -9.31 -4.95
CA LYS A 75 -3.59 -10.27 -5.95
C LYS A 75 -3.86 -11.57 -5.20
N LYS A 76 -5.13 -11.81 -4.85
CA LYS A 76 -5.54 -13.13 -4.37
C LYS A 76 -5.28 -14.12 -5.48
N THR A 77 -4.27 -14.98 -5.32
CA THR A 77 -4.10 -16.14 -6.18
C THR A 77 -5.35 -16.99 -6.03
N GLN A 78 -6.18 -17.06 -7.08
CA GLN A 78 -7.44 -17.84 -7.06
C GLN A 78 -7.22 -19.33 -6.79
N HIS A 79 -5.96 -19.77 -6.82
CA HIS A 79 -5.54 -21.15 -6.69
C HIS A 79 -4.48 -21.20 -5.59
N PRO A 80 -4.83 -21.68 -4.38
CA PRO A 80 -3.81 -21.99 -3.38
C PRO A 80 -2.85 -23.04 -3.95
N ILE A 81 -1.60 -23.05 -3.50
CA ILE A 81 -0.56 -23.99 -3.95
C ILE A 81 -1.05 -25.44 -3.79
N GLU A 82 -1.82 -25.70 -2.73
CA GLU A 82 -2.43 -27.01 -2.47
C GLU A 82 -3.48 -27.45 -3.50
N LYS A 83 -3.99 -26.56 -4.35
CA LYS A 83 -4.98 -26.89 -5.39
C LYS A 83 -4.48 -28.01 -6.29
N GLU A 84 -3.18 -28.03 -6.59
CA GLU A 84 -2.59 -29.05 -7.46
C GLU A 84 -2.29 -30.37 -6.75
N THR A 85 -2.44 -30.43 -5.43
CA THR A 85 -2.20 -31.68 -4.69
C THR A 85 -3.24 -32.74 -5.06
N LYS A 86 -2.76 -33.98 -5.20
CA LYS A 86 -3.60 -35.16 -5.48
C LYS A 86 -4.77 -35.28 -4.49
N ARG A 87 -4.54 -34.94 -3.22
CA ARG A 87 -5.57 -34.93 -2.16
C ARG A 87 -6.72 -33.97 -2.48
N VAL A 88 -6.41 -32.72 -2.79
CA VAL A 88 -7.42 -31.67 -3.07
C VAL A 88 -8.15 -31.94 -4.38
N GLN A 89 -7.47 -32.46 -5.41
CA GLN A 89 -8.11 -32.84 -6.66
C GLN A 89 -9.08 -34.01 -6.48
N LYS A 90 -8.73 -35.02 -5.68
CA LYS A 90 -9.59 -36.15 -5.36
C LYS A 90 -10.86 -35.72 -4.61
N LEU A 91 -10.71 -34.91 -3.56
CA LEU A 91 -11.83 -34.32 -2.84
C LEU A 91 -12.77 -33.53 -3.76
N ARG A 92 -12.22 -32.75 -4.69
CA ARG A 92 -13.04 -32.00 -5.67
C ARG A 92 -13.84 -32.90 -6.60
N GLN A 93 -13.30 -34.04 -7.02
CA GLN A 93 -14.04 -34.99 -7.83
C GLN A 93 -15.15 -35.67 -7.03
N GLU A 94 -14.85 -36.04 -5.77
CA GLU A 94 -15.79 -36.68 -4.86
C GLU A 94 -16.98 -35.79 -4.48
N TYR A 95 -16.76 -34.48 -4.27
CA TYR A 95 -17.85 -33.51 -4.07
C TYR A 95 -18.69 -33.22 -5.31
N LYS A 96 -18.21 -33.59 -6.51
CA LYS A 96 -18.86 -33.27 -7.80
C LYS A 96 -19.63 -34.47 -8.38
N GLY A 97 -19.38 -35.67 -7.86
CA GLY A 97 -20.14 -36.89 -8.14
C GLY A 97 -21.30 -37.04 -7.17
#